data_AF-A0A956DEI2-F1
#
_entry.id   AF-A0A956DEI2-F1
#
_cell.length_a   1.000
_cell.length_b   1.000
_cell.length_c   1.000
_cell.angle_alpha   90.00
_cell.angle_beta   90.00
_cell.angle_gamma   90.00
#
_symmetry.space_group_name_H-M   'P 1'
#
loop_
_entity.id
_entity.type
_entity.pdbx_description
1 polymer ?
#
loop_
_entity_poly.entity_id
_entity_poly.type
_entity_poly.pdbx_seq_one_letter_code
_entity_poly.pdbx_strand_id
1 'polypeptide(L)' 'MGLPTSTDAPRTHGRFRAVPEDFQVDELPAYEPEGDGEHCYLLIRKRGLTTQEASKRLARALGADPREA' A
#
# COMPACT_ATOMS: atom_id res chain seq x y z
N MET A 1 -16.98 -24.16 -9.66
CA MET A 1 -18.25 -23.53 -9.22
C MET A 1 -18.03 -22.03 -9.24
N GLY A 2 -18.91 -21.24 -9.87
CA GLY A 2 -18.76 -19.78 -9.92
C GLY A 2 -19.20 -19.13 -8.62
N LEU A 3 -18.53 -18.06 -8.20
CA LEU A 3 -19.00 -17.24 -7.09
C LEU A 3 -20.33 -16.56 -7.46
N PRO A 4 -21.28 -16.42 -6.52
CA PRO A 4 -22.51 -15.69 -6.78
C PRO A 4 -22.21 -14.22 -7.10
N THR A 5 -22.92 -13.65 -8.08
CA THR A 5 -22.83 -12.24 -8.46
C THR A 5 -24.05 -11.50 -7.95
N SER A 6 -23.86 -10.25 -7.49
CA SER A 6 -24.97 -9.39 -7.02
C SER A 6 -25.82 -8.80 -8.15
N THR A 7 -25.41 -8.96 -9.41
CA THR A 7 -26.06 -8.36 -10.59
C THR A 7 -26.10 -9.35 -11.75
N ASP A 8 -27.10 -9.22 -12.61
CA ASP A 8 -27.22 -9.95 -13.88
C ASP A 8 -26.64 -9.15 -15.08
N ALA A 9 -25.82 -8.13 -14.81
CA ALA A 9 -25.23 -7.30 -15.85
C ALA A 9 -24.34 -8.13 -16.80
N PRO A 10 -24.34 -7.81 -18.11
CA PRO A 10 -23.47 -8.48 -19.07
C PRO A 10 -22.00 -8.29 -18.66
N ARG A 11 -21.23 -9.39 -18.77
CA ARG A 11 -19.80 -9.35 -18.45
C ARG A 11 -19.07 -8.49 -19.47
N THR A 12 -18.33 -7.51 -18.97
CA THR A 12 -17.43 -6.69 -19.78
C THR A 12 -15.99 -7.18 -19.64
N HIS A 13 -15.18 -6.89 -20.65
CA HIS A 13 -13.76 -7.18 -20.65
C HIS A 13 -12.98 -5.86 -20.68
N GLY A 14 -11.82 -5.85 -20.02
CA GLY A 14 -10.93 -4.70 -19.97
C GLY A 14 -9.54 -5.12 -19.52
N ARG A 15 -8.55 -4.26 -19.72
CA ARG A 15 -7.20 -4.45 -19.16
C ARG A 15 -7.18 -3.79 -17.79
N PHE A 16 -6.75 -4.55 -16.78
CA PHE A 16 -6.61 -4.07 -15.41
C PHE A 16 -5.13 -3.99 -15.05
N ARG A 17 -4.70 -2.89 -14.40
CA ARG A 17 -3.30 -2.68 -14.01
C ARG A 17 -2.31 -2.82 -15.18
N ALA A 18 -2.61 -2.23 -16.34
CA ALA A 18 -1.73 -2.32 -17.50
C ALA A 18 -0.43 -1.53 -17.28
N VAL A 19 -0.52 -0.42 -16.55
CA VAL A 19 0.60 0.30 -15.95
C VAL A 19 0.35 0.53 -14.45
N PRO A 20 1.39 0.76 -13.62
CA PRO A 20 1.21 1.04 -12.19
C PRO A 20 0.21 2.16 -11.90
N GLU A 21 0.16 3.17 -12.76
CA GLU A 21 -0.68 4.36 -12.61
C GLU A 21 -2.19 4.08 -12.78
N ASP A 22 -2.55 2.96 -13.43
CA ASP A 22 -3.95 2.51 -13.57
C ASP A 22 -4.56 2.06 -12.23
N PHE A 23 -3.73 1.84 -11.21
CA PHE A 23 -4.16 1.37 -9.90
C PHE A 23 -3.36 2.05 -8.79
N GLN A 24 -3.94 3.10 -8.25
CA GLN A 24 -3.37 3.88 -7.15
C GLN A 24 -4.18 3.62 -5.88
N VAL A 25 -3.48 3.58 -4.76
CA VAL A 25 -4.07 3.34 -3.44
C VAL A 25 -3.50 4.38 -2.49
N ASP A 26 -4.40 5.13 -1.87
CA ASP A 26 -4.09 5.95 -0.70
C ASP A 26 -4.58 5.21 0.54
N GLU A 27 -3.70 5.02 1.50
CA GLU A 27 -4.03 4.36 2.77
C GLU A 27 -4.84 5.32 3.64
N LEU A 28 -5.94 4.82 4.21
CA LEU A 28 -6.72 5.54 5.22
C LEU A 28 -6.31 4.98 6.59
N PRO A 29 -5.55 5.72 7.40
CA PRO A 29 -5.12 5.24 8.70
C PRO A 29 -6.31 5.13 9.66
N ALA A 30 -6.27 4.16 10.56
CA ALA A 30 -7.33 3.97 11.57
C ALA A 30 -7.32 5.09 12.64
N TYR A 31 -6.18 5.75 12.82
CA TYR A 31 -5.95 6.86 13.76
C TYR A 31 -4.81 7.73 13.25
N GLU A 32 -4.77 8.98 13.71
CA GLU A 32 -3.70 9.91 13.35
C GLU A 32 -2.46 9.69 14.22
N PRO A 33 -1.25 10.05 13.73
CA PRO A 33 -0.05 10.07 14.56
C PRO A 33 -0.22 11.04 15.72
N GLU A 34 0.14 10.62 16.93
CA GLU A 34 -0.07 11.39 18.17
C GLU A 34 0.88 12.61 18.28
N GLY A 35 1.99 12.59 17.55
CA GLY A 35 2.97 13.69 17.51
C GLY A 35 4.14 13.53 18.48
N ASP A 36 4.09 12.56 19.39
CA ASP A 36 5.19 12.14 20.25
C ASP A 36 5.27 10.59 20.36
N GLY A 37 6.32 10.10 21.03
CA GLY A 37 6.55 8.68 21.25
C GLY A 37 7.84 8.14 20.63
N GLU A 38 8.04 6.83 20.78
CA GLU A 38 9.26 6.13 20.33
C GLU A 38 9.27 5.85 18.82
N HIS A 39 8.12 5.90 18.16
CA HIS A 39 7.96 5.56 16.75
C HIS A 39 7.69 6.79 15.87
N CYS A 40 8.33 6.81 14.69
CA CYS A 40 8.09 7.83 13.66
C CYS A 40 7.15 7.26 12.58
N TYR A 41 5.97 7.86 12.42
CA TYR A 41 5.04 7.51 11.35
C TYR A 41 5.46 8.16 10.03
N LEU A 42 5.50 7.37 8.97
CA LEU A 42 5.86 7.83 7.63
C LEU A 42 4.75 7.51 6.64
N LEU A 43 4.08 8.55 6.14
CA LEU A 43 3.20 8.41 4.97
C LEU A 43 4.06 8.56 3.71
N ILE A 44 4.19 7.47 2.94
CA ILE A 44 5.01 7.45 1.73
C ILE A 44 4.18 7.10 0.49
N ARG A 45 4.61 7.61 -0.66
CA ARG A 45 4.19 7.08 -1.97
C ARG A 45 5.26 6.13 -2.50
N LYS A 46 4.86 4.92 -2.88
CA LYS A 46 5.75 3.92 -3.48
C LYS A 46 5.24 3.45 -4.83
N ARG A 47 6.15 3.19 -5.76
CA ARG A 47 5.87 2.67 -7.11
C ARG A 47 6.79 1.49 -7.41
N GLY A 48 6.21 0.36 -7.81
CA GLY A 48 6.98 -0.85 -8.15
C GLY A 48 7.73 -1.46 -6.96
N LEU A 49 7.37 -1.08 -5.72
CA LEU A 49 7.98 -1.61 -4.51
C LEU A 49 6.92 -2.32 -3.65
N THR A 50 7.32 -3.47 -3.11
CA THR A 50 6.59 -4.10 -2.01
C THR A 50 6.74 -3.26 -0.75
N THR A 51 5.85 -3.45 0.22
CA THR A 51 5.94 -2.75 1.50
C THR A 51 7.23 -3.10 2.24
N GLN A 52 7.65 -4.35 2.23
CA GLN A 52 8.89 -4.79 2.88
C GLN A 52 10.15 -4.18 2.26
N GLU A 53 10.20 -4.06 0.92
CA GLU A 53 11.34 -3.41 0.25
C GLU A 53 11.40 -1.91 0.56
N ALA A 54 10.24 -1.24 0.61
CA ALA A 54 10.16 0.16 1.00
C ALA A 54 10.60 0.38 2.45
N SER A 55 10.11 -0.42 3.40
CA SER A 55 10.50 -0.36 4.83
C SER A 55 12.01 -0.57 4.99
N LYS A 56 12.61 -1.62 4.40
CA LYS A 56 14.06 -1.84 4.46
C LYS A 56 14.89 -0.67 3.94
N ARG A 57 14.45 -0.03 2.85
CA ARG A 57 15.13 1.15 2.28
C ARG A 57 15.04 2.34 3.21
N LEU A 58 13.88 2.58 3.82
CA LEU A 58 13.67 3.66 4.78
C LEU A 58 14.48 3.43 6.06
N ALA A 59 14.44 2.23 6.63
CA ALA A 59 15.20 1.86 7.82
C ALA A 59 16.70 2.14 7.63
N ARG A 60 17.26 1.68 6.50
CA ARG A 60 18.66 1.96 6.15
C ARG A 60 18.95 3.46 6.01
N ALA A 61 18.07 4.22 5.36
CA ALA A 61 18.26 5.65 5.15
C ALA A 61 18.19 6.46 6.45
N LEU A 62 17.40 6.00 7.42
CA LEU A 62 17.19 6.65 8.71
C LEU A 62 18.11 6.11 9.82
N GLY A 63 18.89 5.06 9.53
CA GLY A 63 19.74 4.41 10.53
C GLY A 63 18.96 3.58 11.56
N ALA A 64 17.72 3.19 11.25
CA ALA A 64 16.89 2.33 12.09
C ALA A 64 17.18 0.85 11.84
N ASP A 65 16.90 0.00 12.84
CA ASP A 65 16.97 -1.45 12.68
C ASP A 65 15.84 -1.93 11.73
N PRO A 66 16.15 -2.59 10.60
CA PRO A 66 15.14 -3.12 9.67
C PRO A 66 14.17 -4.16 10.27
N ARG A 67 14.44 -4.68 11.47
CA ARG A 67 13.55 -5.59 12.19
C ARG A 67 12.48 -4.85 13.01
N GLU A 68 12.76 -3.59 13.35
CA GLU A 68 11.91 -2.69 14.13
C GLU A 68 11.20 -1.65 13.25
N ALA A 69 11.31 -1.78 11.93
CA ALA A 69 10.81 -0.86 10.91
C ALA A 69 9.76 -1.48 9.98
#